data_AF-A0A7S4N1H9-F1
#
_entry.id   AF-A0A7S4N1H9-F1
#
_cell.length_a   1.000
_cell.length_b   1.000
_cell.length_c   1.000
_cell.angle_alpha   90.00
_cell.angle_beta   90.00
_cell.angle_gamma   90.00
#
_symmetry.space_group_name_H-M   'P 1'
#
loop_
_entity.id
_entity.type
_entity.pdbx_description
1 polymer ?
#
loop_
_entity_poly.entity_id
_entity_poly.type
_entity_poly.pdbx_seq_one_letter_code
_entity_poly.pdbx_strand_id
1 'polypeptide(L)'
;SDYLRADEAESRVYSLIGIKTAKLHEFYSEGVFPRLREMELEVCEESVHHMLANLPQICREDKRFWERLRDLEFIPTASGKLARAQDLYDPSVEELQDLLEGGEFYPAKSFTKPELIGILLRL
;
A
#
# COMPACT_ATOMS: atom_id res chain seq x y z
N SER A 1 16.34 -3.03 8.18
CA SER A 1 15.75 -1.90 8.90
C SER A 1 14.90 -2.55 9.95
N ASP A 2 15.32 -2.45 11.20
CA ASP A 2 14.90 -3.35 12.27
C ASP A 2 13.90 -2.61 13.16
N TYR A 3 12.70 -2.39 12.62
CA TYR A 3 11.62 -1.75 13.37
C TYR A 3 10.84 -2.79 14.16
N LEU A 4 10.75 -2.61 15.48
CA LEU A 4 9.84 -3.36 16.34
C LEU A 4 8.48 -2.64 16.36
N ARG A 5 7.43 -3.39 16.01
CA ARG A 5 6.03 -2.94 16.15
C ARG A 5 5.67 -3.01 17.63
N ALA A 6 5.14 -1.92 18.17
CA ALA A 6 4.78 -1.77 19.58
C ALA A 6 3.54 -0.89 19.70
N ASP A 7 2.65 -1.19 20.64
CA ASP A 7 1.57 -0.25 20.98
C ASP A 7 2.11 1.01 21.72
N GLU A 8 1.25 1.97 22.05
CA GLU A 8 1.70 3.23 22.67
C GLU A 8 2.33 3.00 24.07
N ALA A 9 1.88 2.00 24.82
CA ALA A 9 2.44 1.66 26.12
C ALA A 9 3.79 0.93 25.98
N GLU A 10 3.86 -0.03 25.06
CA GLU A 10 5.09 -0.76 24.73
C GLU A 10 6.15 0.15 24.11
N SER A 11 5.76 1.07 23.22
CA SER A 11 6.65 2.09 22.63
C SER A 11 7.29 2.97 23.70
N ARG A 12 6.52 3.36 24.73
CA ARG A 12 7.08 4.08 25.89
C ARG A 12 8.14 3.25 26.61
N VAL A 13 7.86 1.98 26.90
CA VAL A 13 8.82 1.06 27.55
C VAL A 13 10.06 0.85 26.67
N TYR A 14 9.89 0.64 25.38
CA TYR A 14 10.97 0.44 24.42
C TYR A 14 11.86 1.69 24.29
N SER A 15 11.27 2.88 24.29
CA SER A 15 12.04 4.13 24.30
C SER A 15 12.92 4.29 25.55
N LEU A 16 12.45 3.83 26.72
CA LEU A 16 13.20 3.88 27.98
C LEU A 16 14.44 2.97 27.95
N ILE A 17 14.40 1.89 27.16
CA ILE A 17 15.53 0.96 26.98
C ILE A 17 16.28 1.17 25.65
N GLY A 18 16.04 2.29 24.96
CA GLY A 18 16.78 2.70 23.77
C GLY A 18 16.37 2.01 22.46
N ILE A 19 15.27 1.26 22.45
CA ILE A 19 14.72 0.64 21.24
C ILE A 19 13.88 1.67 20.47
N LYS A 20 14.19 1.87 19.18
CA LYS A 20 13.38 2.72 18.29
C LYS A 20 12.20 1.94 17.73
N THR A 21 11.00 2.42 18.02
CA THR A 21 9.76 1.96 17.37
C THR A 21 9.38 2.95 16.29
N ALA A 22 9.19 2.50 15.05
CA ALA A 22 8.62 3.36 14.02
C ALA A 22 7.09 3.37 14.12
N LYS A 23 6.51 4.54 13.86
CA LYS A 23 5.07 4.62 13.54
C LYS A 23 4.81 3.92 12.21
N LEU A 24 3.56 3.54 11.98
CA LEU A 24 3.22 2.77 10.79
C LEU A 24 3.43 3.60 9.52
N HIS A 25 3.14 4.90 9.55
CA HIS A 25 3.43 5.79 8.41
C HIS A 25 4.94 5.89 8.09
N GLU A 26 5.82 5.88 9.09
CA GLU A 26 7.28 5.94 8.91
C GLU A 26 7.79 4.61 8.35
N PHE A 27 7.32 3.49 8.90
CA PHE A 27 7.66 2.15 8.41
C PHE A 27 7.35 2.00 6.91
N TYR A 28 6.16 2.44 6.48
CA TYR A 28 5.81 2.38 5.07
C TYR A 28 6.58 3.40 4.22
N SER A 29 6.63 4.67 4.64
CA SER A 29 7.24 5.74 3.85
C SER A 29 8.75 5.57 3.68
N GLU A 30 9.46 5.14 4.72
CA GLU A 30 10.92 5.07 4.74
C GLU A 30 11.45 3.64 4.54
N GLY A 31 10.67 2.63 4.94
CA GLY A 31 11.07 1.23 4.89
C GLY A 31 10.56 0.49 3.66
N VAL A 32 9.25 0.50 3.46
CA VAL A 32 8.58 -0.36 2.45
C VAL A 32 8.60 0.28 1.07
N PHE A 33 8.08 1.49 0.91
CA PHE A 33 7.89 2.13 -0.40
C PHE A 33 9.16 2.23 -1.25
N PRO A 34 10.33 2.60 -0.69
CA PRO A 34 11.57 2.64 -1.48
C PRO A 34 12.01 1.28 -2.04
N ARG A 35 11.47 0.17 -1.52
CA ARG A 35 11.89 -1.20 -1.82
C ARG A 35 10.82 -2.03 -2.50
N LEU A 36 9.60 -1.51 -2.70
CA LEU A 36 8.49 -2.27 -3.28
C LEU A 36 8.86 -2.93 -4.62
N ARG A 37 9.62 -2.22 -5.47
CA ARG A 37 10.07 -2.74 -6.78
C ARG A 37 11.11 -3.86 -6.70
N GLU A 38 11.78 -3.99 -5.56
CA GLU A 38 12.82 -5.00 -5.31
C GLU A 38 12.27 -6.21 -4.56
N MET A 39 11.03 -6.15 -4.09
CA MET A 39 10.37 -7.23 -3.37
C MET A 39 9.87 -8.30 -4.34
N GLU A 40 9.87 -9.55 -3.87
CA GLU A 40 9.10 -10.62 -4.50
C GLU A 40 7.62 -10.21 -4.57
N LEU A 41 6.95 -10.55 -5.68
CA LEU A 41 5.59 -10.08 -5.96
C LEU A 41 4.62 -10.41 -4.82
N GLU A 42 4.66 -11.64 -4.29
CA GLU A 42 3.81 -12.08 -3.18
C GLU A 42 3.99 -11.20 -1.93
N VAL A 43 5.25 -10.91 -1.55
CA VAL A 43 5.59 -10.06 -0.40
C VAL A 43 5.15 -8.61 -0.64
N CYS A 44 5.27 -8.13 -1.86
CA CYS A 44 4.79 -6.82 -2.26
C CYS A 44 3.26 -6.73 -2.12
N GLU A 45 2.53 -7.70 -2.67
CA GLU A 45 1.07 -7.75 -2.58
C GLU A 45 0.58 -7.81 -1.12
N GLU A 46 1.22 -8.63 -0.28
CA GLU A 46 0.92 -8.71 1.16
C GLU A 46 1.19 -7.39 1.88
N SER A 47 2.33 -6.75 1.59
CA SER A 47 2.72 -5.48 2.20
C SER A 47 1.72 -4.37 1.89
N VAL A 48 1.28 -4.29 0.63
CA VAL A 48 0.29 -3.31 0.17
C VAL A 48 -1.10 -3.64 0.73
N HIS A 49 -1.49 -4.90 0.80
CA HIS A 49 -2.73 -5.31 1.47
C HIS A 49 -2.78 -4.88 2.94
N HIS A 50 -1.73 -5.21 3.69
CA HIS A 50 -1.65 -4.84 5.10
C HIS A 50 -1.67 -3.31 5.27
N MET A 51 -1.03 -2.57 4.35
CA MET A 51 -1.04 -1.12 4.36
C MET A 51 -2.44 -0.55 4.14
N LEU A 52 -3.15 -1.00 3.10
CA LEU A 52 -4.50 -0.58 2.78
C LEU A 52 -5.48 -0.92 3.92
N ALA A 53 -5.34 -2.08 4.55
CA ALA A 53 -6.15 -2.47 5.71
C ALA A 53 -5.94 -1.54 6.94
N ASN A 54 -4.71 -1.04 7.12
CA ASN A 54 -4.37 -0.12 8.21
C ASN A 54 -4.42 1.36 7.80
N LEU A 55 -4.80 1.67 6.55
CA LEU A 55 -4.75 3.01 5.99
C LEU A 55 -5.47 4.07 6.84
N PRO A 56 -6.64 3.80 7.47
CA PRO A 56 -7.27 4.76 8.37
C PRO A 56 -6.41 5.11 9.59
N GLN A 57 -5.68 4.15 10.16
CA GLN A 57 -4.74 4.42 11.25
C GLN A 57 -3.56 5.24 10.74
N ILE A 58 -2.97 4.84 9.62
CA ILE A 58 -1.79 5.51 9.05
C ILE A 58 -2.11 6.99 8.73
N CYS A 59 -3.29 7.27 8.18
CA CYS A 59 -3.74 8.64 7.89
C CYS A 59 -4.06 9.46 9.16
N ARG A 60 -4.37 8.81 10.29
CA ARG A 60 -4.47 9.50 11.59
C ARG A 60 -3.09 9.88 12.12
N GLU A 61 -2.09 9.00 11.93
CA GLU A 61 -0.70 9.27 12.34
C GLU A 61 -0.06 10.37 11.49
N ASP A 62 -0.31 10.36 10.17
CA ASP A 62 0.14 11.39 9.23
C ASP A 62 -0.93 11.71 8.18
N LYS A 63 -1.52 12.91 8.31
CA LYS A 63 -2.58 13.40 7.41
C LYS A 63 -2.13 13.56 5.95
N ARG A 64 -0.83 13.70 5.70
CA ARG A 64 -0.26 13.82 4.35
C ARG A 64 0.01 12.46 3.69
N PHE A 65 -0.16 11.36 4.43
CA PHE A 65 0.09 10.02 3.90
C PHE A 65 -0.79 9.72 2.68
N TRP A 66 -2.07 10.10 2.74
CA TRP A 66 -3.01 9.93 1.63
C TRP A 66 -2.55 10.65 0.36
N GLU A 67 -2.11 11.91 0.49
CA GLU A 67 -1.63 12.70 -0.65
C GLU A 67 -0.39 12.05 -1.28
N ARG A 68 0.54 11.52 -0.46
CA ARG A 68 1.73 10.82 -0.97
C ARG A 68 1.40 9.54 -1.73
N LEU A 69 0.35 8.82 -1.34
CA LEU A 69 -0.06 7.61 -2.05
C LEU A 69 -0.54 7.88 -3.47
N ARG A 70 -1.17 9.04 -3.73
CA ARG A 70 -1.69 9.37 -5.07
C ARG A 70 -0.62 9.38 -6.14
N ASP A 71 0.55 9.91 -5.79
CA ASP A 71 1.69 10.04 -6.71
C ASP A 71 2.62 8.82 -6.70
N LEU A 72 2.39 7.85 -5.81
CA LEU A 72 3.25 6.70 -5.63
C LEU A 72 2.79 5.53 -6.50
N GLU A 73 3.74 4.90 -7.19
CA GLU A 73 3.51 3.60 -7.81
C GLU A 73 3.66 2.50 -6.77
N PHE A 74 2.54 2.10 -6.17
CA PHE A 74 2.53 1.09 -5.11
C PHE A 74 1.50 -0.01 -5.32
N ILE A 75 0.67 0.06 -6.36
CA ILE A 75 -0.34 -0.96 -6.64
C ILE A 75 0.24 -1.98 -7.63
N PRO A 76 0.35 -3.26 -7.24
CA PRO A 76 0.66 -4.34 -8.17
C PRO A 76 -0.44 -4.45 -9.23
N THR A 77 -0.04 -4.52 -10.48
CA THR A 77 -0.92 -4.73 -11.65
C THR A 77 -1.03 -6.22 -11.96
N ALA A 78 -2.01 -6.63 -12.75
CA ALA A 78 -2.12 -8.03 -13.19
C ALA A 78 -0.91 -8.51 -14.02
N SER A 79 -0.08 -7.59 -14.53
CA SER A 79 1.21 -7.89 -15.17
C SER A 79 2.39 -8.07 -14.19
N GLY A 80 2.19 -7.82 -12.90
CA GLY A 80 3.22 -7.86 -11.86
C GLY A 80 4.05 -6.58 -11.71
N LYS A 81 3.83 -5.56 -12.56
CA LYS A 81 4.44 -4.22 -12.39
C LYS A 81 3.71 -3.41 -11.33
N LEU A 82 4.35 -2.36 -10.81
CA LEU A 82 3.70 -1.36 -9.95
C LEU A 82 3.16 -0.20 -10.77
N ALA A 83 2.01 0.33 -10.36
CA ALA A 83 1.37 1.51 -10.94
C ALA A 83 0.80 2.41 -9.84
N ARG A 84 0.48 3.66 -10.21
CA ARG A 84 -0.31 4.55 -9.36
C ARG A 84 -1.77 4.11 -9.43
N ALA A 85 -2.52 4.32 -8.34
CA ALA A 85 -3.94 3.96 -8.31
C ALA A 85 -4.74 4.67 -9.41
N GLN A 86 -4.49 5.97 -9.62
CA GLN A 86 -5.16 6.80 -10.62
C GLN A 86 -4.88 6.42 -12.08
N ASP A 87 -3.84 5.61 -12.33
CA ASP A 87 -3.46 5.19 -13.68
C ASP A 87 -4.11 3.84 -14.08
N LEU A 88 -4.86 3.22 -13.15
CA LEU A 88 -5.50 1.92 -13.35
C LEU A 88 -7.00 2.06 -13.61
N TYR A 89 -7.53 1.21 -14.48
CA TYR A 89 -8.96 1.15 -14.73
C TYR A 89 -9.70 0.34 -13.67
N ASP A 90 -10.98 0.66 -13.50
CA ASP A 90 -11.89 -0.09 -12.65
C ASP A 90 -12.15 -1.48 -13.29
N PRO A 91 -11.72 -2.59 -12.64
CA PRO A 91 -11.94 -3.92 -13.16
C PRO A 91 -13.41 -4.36 -13.10
N SER A 92 -14.31 -3.62 -12.43
CA SER A 92 -15.74 -3.92 -12.46
C SER A 92 -16.46 -3.47 -13.74
N VAL A 93 -15.78 -2.70 -14.60
CA VAL A 93 -16.30 -2.29 -15.90
C VAL A 93 -15.90 -3.32 -16.97
N GLU A 94 -16.78 -4.29 -17.21
CA GLU A 94 -16.54 -5.41 -18.13
C GLU A 94 -16.19 -4.94 -19.55
N GLU A 95 -16.82 -3.87 -20.03
CA GLU A 95 -16.58 -3.33 -21.38
C GLU A 95 -15.14 -2.83 -21.57
N LEU A 96 -14.49 -2.36 -20.50
CA LEU A 96 -13.08 -1.97 -20.57
C LEU A 96 -12.19 -3.21 -20.66
N GLN A 97 -12.51 -4.28 -19.93
CA GLN A 97 -11.72 -5.51 -19.97
C GLN A 97 -11.74 -6.18 -21.35
N ASP A 98 -12.89 -6.11 -22.03
CA ASP A 98 -13.04 -6.64 -23.39
C ASP A 98 -12.25 -5.83 -24.44
N LEU A 99 -12.07 -4.53 -24.20
CA LEU A 99 -11.44 -3.60 -25.14
C LEU A 99 -9.93 -3.46 -24.93
N LEU A 100 -9.46 -3.54 -23.69
CA LEU A 100 -8.07 -3.29 -23.32
C LEU A 100 -7.32 -4.61 -23.12
N GLU A 101 -6.55 -5.00 -24.13
CA GLU A 101 -5.59 -6.10 -24.00
C GLU A 101 -4.38 -5.62 -23.17
N GLY A 102 -4.25 -6.10 -21.93
CA GLY A 102 -3.04 -5.89 -21.14
C GLY A 102 -3.28 -5.84 -19.64
N GLY A 103 -2.70 -6.80 -18.90
CA GLY A 103 -2.78 -6.83 -17.44
C GLY A 103 -2.09 -5.67 -16.71
N GLU A 104 -1.39 -4.79 -17.42
CA GLU A 104 -0.71 -3.63 -16.82
C GLU A 104 -1.63 -2.44 -16.54
N PHE A 105 -2.82 -2.39 -17.14
CA PHE A 105 -3.80 -1.32 -16.93
C PHE A 105 -4.80 -1.60 -15.81
N TYR A 106 -4.69 -2.77 -15.18
CA TYR A 106 -5.61 -3.23 -14.14
C TYR A 106 -4.84 -3.62 -12.88
N PRO A 107 -5.44 -3.42 -11.69
CA PRO A 107 -4.86 -3.92 -10.45
C PRO A 107 -4.76 -5.46 -10.50
N ALA A 108 -3.78 -6.01 -9.78
CA ALA A 108 -3.64 -7.46 -9.63
C ALA A 108 -4.91 -8.04 -9.00
N LYS A 109 -5.19 -9.32 -9.30
CA LYS A 109 -6.43 -10.01 -8.89
C LYS A 109 -6.67 -9.96 -7.37
N SER A 110 -5.62 -9.90 -6.58
CA SER A 110 -5.72 -9.78 -5.12
C SER A 110 -6.34 -8.44 -4.68
N PHE A 111 -6.27 -7.40 -5.50
CA PHE A 111 -6.80 -6.05 -5.24
C PHE A 111 -8.16 -5.76 -5.91
N THR A 112 -8.81 -6.75 -6.53
CA THR A 112 -10.09 -6.53 -7.24
C THR A 112 -11.33 -6.67 -6.34
N LYS A 113 -11.15 -6.86 -5.03
CA LYS A 113 -12.27 -6.91 -4.09
C LYS A 113 -12.97 -5.54 -4.00
N PRO A 114 -14.32 -5.48 -3.91
CA PRO A 114 -15.06 -4.22 -3.94
C PRO A 114 -14.59 -3.18 -2.91
N GLU A 115 -14.21 -3.62 -1.71
CA GLU A 115 -13.71 -2.74 -0.65
C GLU A 115 -12.37 -2.09 -1.02
N LEU A 116 -11.48 -2.81 -1.72
CA LEU A 116 -10.19 -2.30 -2.15
C LEU A 116 -10.35 -1.40 -3.37
N ILE A 117 -11.16 -1.80 -4.35
CA ILE A 117 -11.50 -0.95 -5.51
C ILE A 117 -12.09 0.37 -5.04
N GLY A 118 -12.97 0.35 -4.04
CA GLY A 118 -13.49 1.57 -3.43
C GLY A 118 -12.38 2.48 -2.89
N ILE A 119 -11.32 1.94 -2.30
CA ILE A 119 -10.17 2.74 -1.83
C ILE A 119 -9.38 3.28 -3.02
N LEU A 120 -9.05 2.43 -4.00
CA LEU A 120 -8.24 2.80 -5.17
C LEU A 120 -8.88 3.92 -5.98
N LEU A 121 -10.21 3.88 -6.20
CA LEU A 121 -10.94 4.92 -6.93
C LEU A 121 -10.97 6.29 -6.22
N ARG A 122 -10.58 6.35 -4.94
CA ARG A 122 -10.51 7.59 -4.14
C ARG A 122 -9.10 8.17 -4.04
N LEU A 123 -8.10 7.39 -4.43
CA LEU A 123 -6.70 7.79 -4.50
C LEU A 123 -6.47 8.52 -5.81
#